data_AF-A0A3S4KC09-F1
#
_entry.id   AF-A0A3S4KC09-F1
#
_cell.length_a   1.000
_cell.length_b   1.000
_cell.length_c   1.000
_cell.angle_alpha   90.00
_cell.angle_beta   90.00
_cell.angle_gamma   90.00
#
_symmetry.space_group_name_H-M   'P 1'
#
loop_
_entity.id
_entity.type
_entity.pdbx_description
1 polymer ?
#
loop_
_entity_poly.entity_id
_entity_poly.type
_entity_poly.pdbx_seq_one_letter_code
_entity_poly.pdbx_strand_id
1 'polypeptide(L)'
;MGRRFVLPRHHADEYFFLHGDGWLQRWDIIEYGAEYCVLQLRRRHACGFDYLAQLRYQLLRNQLIAELTLTHYGEVPTLYGCGFHPFFPFDERSKVQFQVSGYWPEGENHLPLNWQGNLPDYANFSVAQFGEGSLAERGLFRLGRAGEGKQ
;
A
#
# COMPACT_ATOMS: atom_id res chain seq x y z
N MET A 1 21.50 -15.44 -13.54
CA MET A 1 22.28 -14.24 -13.19
C MET A 1 21.33 -13.17 -12.67
N GLY A 2 21.70 -12.44 -11.62
CA GLY A 2 20.89 -11.33 -11.09
C GLY A 2 21.25 -10.00 -11.77
N ARG A 3 20.25 -9.14 -12.01
CA ARG A 3 20.46 -7.78 -12.54
C ARG A 3 20.33 -6.78 -11.39
N ARG A 4 21.28 -5.84 -11.30
CA ARG A 4 21.20 -4.72 -10.36
C ARG A 4 20.29 -3.64 -10.94
N PHE A 5 19.33 -3.18 -10.14
CA PHE A 5 18.48 -2.04 -10.44
C PHE A 5 18.84 -0.90 -9.48
N VAL A 6 19.07 0.29 -10.02
CA VAL A 6 19.26 1.50 -9.21
C VAL A 6 17.97 2.30 -9.30
N LEU A 7 17.29 2.44 -8.17
CA LEU A 7 16.05 3.20 -8.10
C LEU A 7 16.33 4.71 -8.16
N PRO A 8 15.39 5.52 -8.68
CA PRO A 8 15.53 6.97 -8.66
C PRO A 8 15.69 7.48 -7.22
N ARG A 9 16.46 8.57 -7.04
CA ARG A 9 16.41 9.32 -5.79
C ARG A 9 15.02 9.94 -5.64
N HIS A 10 14.50 9.92 -4.43
CA HIS A 10 13.20 10.49 -4.09
C HIS A 10 13.40 11.63 -3.09
N HIS A 11 12.63 12.72 -3.18
CA HIS A 11 12.82 13.85 -2.27
C HIS A 11 12.12 13.65 -0.91
N ALA A 12 11.17 12.72 -0.85
CA ALA A 12 10.45 12.39 0.37
C ALA A 12 11.30 11.61 1.40
N ASP A 13 12.44 11.05 0.99
CA ASP A 13 13.37 10.33 1.86
C ASP A 13 14.80 10.51 1.32
N GLU A 14 15.73 10.89 2.19
CA GLU A 14 17.12 11.19 1.81
C GLU A 14 17.88 9.94 1.30
N TYR A 15 17.46 8.75 1.71
CA TYR A 15 18.18 7.49 1.51
C TYR A 15 17.42 6.47 0.67
N PHE A 16 16.08 6.44 0.75
CA PHE A 16 15.26 5.38 0.16
C PHE A 16 14.26 5.86 -0.90
N PHE A 17 13.93 4.95 -1.81
CA PHE A 17 12.83 5.15 -2.75
C PHE A 17 11.52 4.73 -2.08
N LEU A 18 10.75 5.71 -1.63
CA LEU A 18 9.52 5.50 -0.86
C LEU A 18 8.28 5.54 -1.76
N HIS A 19 7.41 4.55 -1.62
CA HIS A 19 6.05 4.49 -2.22
C HIS A 19 5.92 4.61 -3.75
N GLY A 20 7.02 4.51 -4.50
CA GLY A 20 6.94 4.74 -5.93
C GLY A 20 6.77 6.24 -6.23
N ASP A 21 6.21 6.53 -7.39
CA ASP A 21 6.12 7.89 -7.93
C ASP A 21 4.68 8.35 -8.17
N GLY A 22 3.72 7.43 -8.22
CA GLY A 22 2.33 7.70 -8.60
C GLY A 22 1.63 8.77 -7.74
N TRP A 23 1.93 8.81 -6.44
CA TRP A 23 1.38 9.81 -5.50
C TRP A 23 1.84 11.25 -5.73
N LEU A 24 2.92 11.44 -6.50
CA LEU A 24 3.47 12.76 -6.84
C LEU A 24 3.14 13.21 -8.26
N GLN A 25 2.52 12.34 -9.06
CA GLN A 25 2.21 12.66 -10.44
C GLN A 25 0.79 13.20 -10.57
N ARG A 26 0.59 13.98 -11.62
CA ARG A 26 -0.74 14.25 -12.14
C ARG A 26 -1.23 13.01 -12.90
N TRP A 27 -2.46 12.60 -12.62
CA TRP A 27 -3.15 11.55 -13.34
C TRP A 27 -4.15 12.18 -14.33
N ASP A 28 -4.33 11.52 -15.46
CA ASP A 28 -5.32 11.93 -16.47
C ASP A 28 -6.67 11.30 -16.13
N ILE A 29 -7.74 12.08 -16.20
CA ILE A 29 -9.11 11.54 -16.11
C ILE A 29 -9.44 10.97 -17.49
N ILE A 30 -9.66 9.65 -17.56
CA ILE A 30 -9.97 8.96 -18.81
C ILE A 30 -11.46 8.61 -18.92
N GLU A 31 -12.18 8.60 -17.81
CA GLU A 31 -13.62 8.32 -17.75
C GLU A 31 -14.20 8.90 -16.46
N TYR A 32 -15.43 9.41 -16.50
CA TYR A 32 -16.17 9.80 -15.30
C TYR A 32 -17.68 9.75 -15.53
N GLY A 33 -18.41 9.58 -14.44
CA GLY A 33 -19.87 9.64 -14.40
C GLY A 33 -20.34 10.25 -13.08
N ALA A 34 -21.64 10.18 -12.81
CA ALA A 34 -22.23 10.77 -11.61
C ALA A 34 -21.67 10.18 -10.30
N GLU A 35 -21.31 8.90 -10.31
CA GLU A 35 -20.91 8.16 -9.10
C GLU A 35 -19.52 7.51 -9.24
N TYR A 36 -18.75 7.83 -10.28
CA TYR A 36 -17.42 7.24 -10.47
C TYR A 36 -16.48 8.12 -11.30
N CYS A 37 -15.18 7.87 -11.15
CA CYS A 37 -14.15 8.36 -12.05
C CYS A 37 -13.04 7.33 -12.24
N VAL A 38 -12.39 7.37 -13.39
CA VAL A 38 -11.23 6.55 -13.72
C VAL A 38 -10.08 7.47 -14.09
N LEU A 39 -8.99 7.30 -13.36
CA LEU A 39 -7.75 8.02 -13.53
C LEU A 39 -6.71 7.08 -14.13
N GLN A 40 -5.81 7.63 -14.95
CA GLN A 40 -4.74 6.87 -15.59
C GLN A 40 -3.40 7.59 -15.45
N LEU A 41 -2.34 6.80 -15.27
CA LEU A 41 -0.97 7.27 -15.25
C LEU A 41 -0.07 6.30 -16.02
N ARG A 42 0.66 6.81 -17.02
CA ARG A 42 1.68 6.07 -17.76
C ARG A 42 3.06 6.51 -17.30
N ARG A 43 3.90 5.58 -16.86
CA ARG A 43 5.28 5.88 -16.44
C ARG A 43 6.29 4.93 -17.05
N ARG A 44 7.39 5.50 -17.50
CA ARG A 44 8.60 4.79 -17.90
C ARG A 44 9.80 5.41 -17.20
N HIS A 45 10.60 4.57 -16.57
CA HIS A 45 11.84 4.96 -15.90
C HIS A 45 13.03 4.29 -16.58
N ALA A 46 14.16 4.99 -16.63
CA ALA A 46 15.40 4.48 -17.19
C ALA A 46 15.90 3.21 -16.46
N CYS A 47 15.51 3.02 -15.19
CA CYS A 47 15.83 1.82 -14.44
C CYS A 47 15.07 0.56 -14.90
N GLY A 48 14.05 0.67 -15.75
CA GLY A 48 13.34 -0.46 -16.35
C GLY A 48 11.89 -0.62 -15.90
N PHE A 49 11.44 0.17 -14.92
CA PHE A 49 10.02 0.26 -14.59
C PHE A 49 9.27 0.92 -15.74
N ASP A 50 8.26 0.22 -16.23
CA ASP A 50 7.48 0.60 -17.37
C ASP A 50 6.08 0.04 -17.16
N TYR A 51 5.15 0.94 -16.81
CA TYR A 51 3.80 0.55 -16.40
C TYR A 51 2.72 1.56 -16.82
N LEU A 52 1.50 1.06 -16.88
CA LEU A 52 0.26 1.81 -16.88
C LEU A 52 -0.47 1.54 -15.56
N ALA A 53 -0.80 2.58 -14.83
CA ALA A 53 -1.66 2.50 -13.67
C ALA A 53 -3.04 3.03 -14.01
N GLN A 54 -4.08 2.33 -13.56
CA GLN A 54 -5.46 2.80 -13.62
C GLN A 54 -6.05 2.74 -12.22
N LEU A 55 -6.66 3.85 -11.82
CA LEU A 55 -7.28 4.03 -10.52
C LEU A 55 -8.74 4.38 -10.72
N ARG A 56 -9.64 3.48 -10.31
CA ARG A 56 -11.08 3.70 -10.35
C ARG A 56 -11.58 3.98 -8.96
N TYR A 57 -12.31 5.09 -8.81
CA TYR A 57 -13.11 5.38 -7.64
C TYR A 57 -14.58 5.30 -8.00
N GLN A 58 -15.36 4.61 -7.17
CA GLN A 58 -16.80 4.48 -7.35
C GLN A 58 -17.52 4.63 -6.01
N LEU A 59 -18.58 5.43 -6.00
CA LEU A 59 -19.55 5.49 -4.91
C LEU A 59 -20.65 4.49 -5.18
N LEU A 60 -20.93 3.63 -4.21
CA LEU A 60 -22.05 2.69 -4.26
C LEU A 60 -22.78 2.71 -2.92
N ARG A 61 -23.93 3.39 -2.88
CA ARG A 61 -24.70 3.65 -1.64
C ARG A 61 -23.84 4.34 -0.58
N ASN A 62 -23.41 3.59 0.44
CA ASN A 62 -22.59 4.05 1.56
C ASN A 62 -21.15 3.54 1.49
N GLN A 63 -20.69 3.12 0.31
CA GLN A 63 -19.35 2.56 0.11
C GLN A 63 -18.57 3.39 -0.91
N LEU A 64 -17.28 3.60 -0.61
CA LEU A 64 -16.28 3.98 -1.59
C LEU A 64 -15.54 2.71 -2.02
N ILE A 65 -15.64 2.37 -3.30
CA ILE A 65 -14.87 1.30 -3.93
C ILE A 65 -13.70 1.96 -4.65
N ALA A 66 -12.48 1.52 -4.31
CA ALA A 66 -11.25 1.99 -4.92
C ALA A 66 -10.50 0.79 -5.50
N GLU A 67 -10.26 0.81 -6.81
CA GLU A 67 -9.56 -0.24 -7.53
C GLU A 67 -8.31 0.35 -8.18
N LEU A 68 -7.15 -0.22 -7.87
CA LEU A 68 -5.88 0.16 -8.46
C LEU A 68 -5.31 -1.02 -9.25
N THR A 69 -5.19 -0.84 -10.56
CA THR A 69 -4.61 -1.82 -11.47
C THR A 69 -3.28 -1.32 -11.98
N LEU A 70 -2.27 -2.20 -11.96
CA LEU A 70 -0.98 -1.97 -12.62
C LEU A 70 -0.81 -2.96 -13.77
N THR A 71 -0.50 -2.45 -14.95
CA THR A 71 -0.15 -3.24 -16.13
C THR A 71 1.31 -2.98 -16.49
N HIS A 72 2.12 -4.03 -16.53
CA HIS A 72 3.52 -3.95 -16.96
C HIS A 72 3.61 -3.86 -18.49
N TYR A 73 4.41 -2.92 -18.99
CA TYR A 73 4.68 -2.69 -20.41
C TYR A 73 6.17 -2.77 -20.78
N GLY A 74 7.02 -3.13 -19.82
CA GLY A 74 8.46 -3.26 -20.06
C GLY A 74 8.81 -4.55 -20.79
N GLU A 75 9.95 -4.53 -21.47
CA GLU A 75 10.49 -5.70 -22.18
C GLU A 75 11.00 -6.79 -21.23
N VAL A 76 11.37 -6.40 -20.00
CA VAL A 76 11.97 -7.29 -19.01
C VAL A 76 11.09 -7.34 -17.76
N PRO A 77 10.75 -8.54 -17.26
CA PRO A 77 10.00 -8.70 -16.03
C PRO A 77 10.57 -7.87 -14.88
N THR A 78 9.68 -7.15 -14.19
CA THR A 78 10.02 -6.23 -13.09
C THR A 78 9.03 -6.44 -11.94
N LEU A 79 9.44 -6.13 -10.71
CA LEU A 79 8.60 -6.24 -9.52
C LEU A 79 7.65 -5.05 -9.42
N TYR A 80 6.35 -5.32 -9.34
CA TYR A 80 5.33 -4.30 -9.08
C TYR A 80 4.58 -4.64 -7.80
N GLY A 81 4.26 -3.59 -7.05
CA GLY A 81 3.33 -3.63 -5.92
C GLY A 81 2.54 -2.33 -5.93
N CYS A 82 1.28 -2.40 -5.52
CA CYS A 82 0.42 -1.24 -5.38
C CYS A 82 -0.48 -1.38 -4.17
N GLY A 83 -0.84 -0.24 -3.59
CA GLY A 83 -1.72 -0.16 -2.44
C GLY A 83 -2.20 1.27 -2.24
N PHE A 84 -3.10 1.43 -1.27
CA PHE A 84 -3.62 2.72 -0.85
C PHE A 84 -3.01 3.13 0.49
N HIS A 85 -2.95 4.43 0.74
CA HIS A 85 -2.50 5.00 2.02
C HIS A 85 -3.60 5.86 2.66
N PRO A 86 -4.75 5.26 3.05
CA PRO A 86 -5.85 6.01 3.64
C PRO A 86 -5.49 6.43 5.08
N PHE A 87 -5.82 7.67 5.43
CA PHE A 87 -5.74 8.16 6.80
C PHE A 87 -7.15 8.22 7.38
N PHE A 88 -7.40 7.45 8.44
CA PHE A 88 -8.66 7.45 9.17
C PHE A 88 -8.50 8.15 10.52
N PRO A 89 -9.50 8.92 10.98
CA PRO A 89 -9.54 9.36 12.37
C PRO A 89 -9.48 8.14 13.30
N PHE A 90 -8.56 8.17 14.27
CA PHE A 90 -8.37 7.09 15.22
C PHE A 90 -8.19 7.68 16.62
N ASP A 91 -9.29 7.71 17.37
CA ASP A 91 -9.38 8.22 18.74
C ASP A 91 -9.88 7.13 19.71
N GLU A 92 -10.08 7.49 20.98
CA GLU A 92 -10.55 6.59 22.04
C GLU A 92 -11.93 5.94 21.75
N ARG A 93 -12.69 6.50 20.80
CA ARG A 93 -14.00 5.98 20.38
C ARG A 93 -13.91 5.08 19.15
N SER A 94 -12.74 5.08 18.51
CA SER A 94 -12.46 4.33 17.30
C SER A 94 -11.79 3.01 17.65
N LYS A 95 -12.05 1.97 16.83
CA LYS A 95 -11.40 0.67 16.97
C LYS A 95 -10.90 0.16 15.63
N VAL A 96 -9.74 -0.51 15.65
CA VAL A 96 -9.16 -1.19 14.49
C VAL A 96 -8.99 -2.67 14.81
N GLN A 97 -9.34 -3.52 13.84
CA GLN A 97 -9.15 -4.97 13.91
C GLN A 97 -8.86 -5.50 12.50
N PHE A 98 -7.87 -6.38 12.37
CA PHE A 98 -7.57 -7.08 11.13
C PHE A 98 -6.88 -8.42 11.41
N GLN A 99 -6.98 -9.34 10.45
CA GLN A 99 -6.29 -10.62 10.55
C GLN A 99 -4.79 -10.43 10.31
N VAL A 100 -3.98 -10.75 11.31
CA VAL A 100 -2.52 -10.62 11.28
C VAL A 100 -1.88 -11.92 11.73
N SER A 101 -0.86 -12.39 11.01
CA SER A 101 -0.10 -13.60 11.38
C SER A 101 1.27 -13.31 12.01
N GLY A 102 1.67 -12.04 12.03
CA GLY A 102 2.98 -11.58 12.47
C GLY A 102 3.29 -10.19 11.91
N TYR A 103 4.41 -9.63 12.29
CA TYR A 103 4.85 -8.30 11.91
C TYR A 103 6.37 -8.27 11.67
N TRP A 104 6.83 -7.26 10.95
CA TRP A 104 8.25 -6.91 10.92
C TRP A 104 8.45 -5.71 11.84
N PRO A 105 9.19 -5.85 12.96
CA PRO A 105 9.52 -4.72 13.80
C PRO A 105 10.31 -3.68 13.02
N GLU A 106 10.11 -2.41 13.36
CA GLU A 106 10.88 -1.33 12.79
C GLU A 106 12.31 -1.33 13.34
N GLY A 107 13.28 -1.16 12.44
CA GLY A 107 14.69 -1.04 12.72
C GLY A 107 15.23 0.33 12.36
N GLU A 108 16.55 0.39 12.16
CA GLU A 108 17.24 1.63 11.81
C GLU A 108 16.75 2.18 10.45
N ASN A 109 16.58 3.50 10.37
CA ASN A 109 16.07 4.22 9.19
C ASN A 109 14.73 3.68 8.67
N HIS A 110 13.82 3.29 9.58
CA HIS A 110 12.49 2.78 9.26
C HIS A 110 12.48 1.48 8.41
N LEU A 111 13.62 0.75 8.37
CA LEU A 111 13.72 -0.52 7.67
C LEU A 111 13.20 -1.68 8.52
N PRO A 112 12.59 -2.71 7.91
CA PRO A 112 12.09 -3.86 8.65
C PRO A 112 13.24 -4.73 9.20
N LEU A 113 13.15 -5.08 10.49
CA LEU A 113 13.92 -6.18 11.10
C LEU A 113 13.32 -7.54 10.71
N ASN A 114 13.90 -8.64 11.19
CA ASN A 114 13.39 -9.98 10.92
C ASN A 114 11.92 -10.15 11.34
N TRP A 115 11.17 -10.93 10.55
CA TRP A 115 9.77 -11.25 10.82
C TRP A 115 9.61 -11.89 12.21
N GLN A 116 8.55 -11.47 12.91
CA GLN A 116 8.15 -11.98 14.21
C GLN A 116 6.72 -12.53 14.14
N GLY A 117 6.55 -13.79 14.53
CA GLY A 117 5.23 -14.42 14.64
C GLY A 117 4.52 -14.13 15.97
N ASN A 118 5.30 -13.86 17.02
CA ASN A 118 4.75 -13.51 18.32
C ASN A 118 4.41 -12.01 18.33
N LEU A 119 3.11 -11.72 18.35
CA LEU A 119 2.59 -10.35 18.38
C LEU A 119 2.61 -9.83 19.82
N PRO A 120 3.33 -8.73 20.13
CA PRO A 120 3.16 -8.04 21.39
C PRO A 120 1.77 -7.38 21.45
N ASP A 121 1.25 -7.13 22.65
CA ASP A 121 -0.10 -6.61 22.86
C ASP A 121 -0.39 -5.35 22.03
N TYR A 122 0.56 -4.41 22.00
CA TYR A 122 0.45 -3.15 21.25
C TYR A 122 0.39 -3.32 19.72
N ALA A 123 0.74 -4.49 19.19
CA ALA A 123 0.72 -4.80 17.76
C ALA A 123 -0.28 -5.91 17.41
N ASN A 124 -1.03 -6.41 18.40
CA ASN A 124 -1.98 -7.49 18.21
C ASN A 124 -3.37 -6.94 17.84
N PHE A 125 -3.56 -6.66 16.55
CA PHE A 125 -4.84 -6.22 15.98
C PHE A 125 -5.77 -7.38 15.59
N SER A 126 -5.42 -8.63 15.92
CA SER A 126 -6.33 -9.77 15.74
C SER A 126 -7.55 -9.66 16.66
N VAL A 127 -7.40 -8.93 17.76
CA VAL A 127 -8.47 -8.40 18.61
C VAL A 127 -8.60 -6.89 18.41
N ALA A 128 -9.79 -6.34 18.67
CA ALA A 128 -10.03 -4.92 18.48
C ALA A 128 -9.18 -4.05 19.41
N GLN A 129 -8.44 -3.11 18.84
CA GLN A 129 -7.61 -2.13 19.55
C GLN A 129 -8.24 -0.75 19.45
N PHE A 130 -8.25 -0.02 20.57
CA PHE A 130 -8.78 1.35 20.65
C PHE A 130 -7.67 2.38 20.41
N GLY A 131 -8.04 3.56 19.90
CA GLY A 131 -7.07 4.64 19.71
C GLY A 131 -6.62 5.22 21.05
N GLU A 132 -5.32 5.25 21.31
CA GLU A 132 -4.75 5.80 22.55
C GLU A 132 -4.45 7.32 22.45
N GLY A 133 -5.14 8.05 21.58
CA GLY A 133 -4.94 9.50 21.41
C GLY A 133 -3.60 9.92 20.78
N SER A 134 -2.72 8.97 20.43
CA SER A 134 -1.50 9.20 19.64
C SER A 134 -1.52 8.31 18.39
N LEU A 135 -1.49 8.93 17.20
CA LEU A 135 -1.23 8.19 15.96
C LEU A 135 0.17 7.61 16.03
N ALA A 136 0.29 6.31 15.83
CA ALA A 136 1.59 5.69 15.62
C ALA A 136 1.57 4.97 14.27
N GLU A 137 2.47 5.39 13.37
CA GLU A 137 2.87 4.60 12.22
C GLU A 137 3.65 3.39 12.77
N ARG A 138 3.00 2.23 12.89
CA ARG A 138 3.65 1.02 13.44
C ARG A 138 3.58 -0.12 12.43
N GLY A 139 4.63 -0.26 11.64
CA GLY A 139 5.01 -1.49 10.93
C GLY A 139 4.15 -1.91 9.73
N LEU A 140 4.76 -2.70 8.85
CA LEU A 140 4.05 -3.46 7.82
C LEU A 140 3.46 -4.74 8.43
N PHE A 141 2.15 -4.93 8.28
CA PHE A 141 1.45 -6.15 8.66
C PHE A 141 1.21 -7.05 7.45
N ARG A 142 1.36 -8.37 7.61
CA ARG A 142 0.89 -9.34 6.61
C ARG A 142 -0.55 -9.74 6.93
N LEU A 143 -1.49 -9.40 6.05
CA LEU A 143 -2.85 -9.94 6.08
C LEU A 143 -2.83 -11.42 5.65
N GLY A 144 -3.43 -12.29 6.46
CA GLY A 144 -3.64 -13.70 6.10
C GLY A 144 -4.65 -13.83 4.96
N ARG A 145 -4.45 -14.77 4.03
CA ARG A 145 -5.50 -15.18 3.09
C ARG A 145 -6.55 -15.96 3.86
N ALA A 146 -7.81 -15.53 3.82
CA ALA A 146 -8.93 -16.40 4.17
C ALA A 146 -8.92 -17.60 3.22
N GLY A 147 -8.76 -18.81 3.77
CA GLY A 147 -8.84 -20.04 2.99
C GLY A 147 -10.25 -20.23 2.46
N GLU A 148 -10.37 -20.44 1.15
CA GLU A 148 -11.58 -21.01 0.55
C GLU A 148 -11.76 -22.43 1.09
N GLY A 149 -12.69 -22.60 2.03
CA GLY A 149 -13.24 -23.90 2.36
C GLY A 149 -14.11 -24.36 1.20
N LYS A 150 -13.59 -25.24 0.34
CA LYS A 150 -14.44 -26.14 -0.45
C LYS A 150 -14.88 -27.28 0.47
N GLN A 151 -16.20 -27.40 0.65
CA GLN A 151 -16.82 -28.70 0.92
C GLN A 151 -16.74 -29.57 -0.33
#